data_AF-D5G3Z9-F1
#
_entry.id   AF-D5G3Z9-F1
#
_cell.length_a   1.000
_cell.length_b   1.000
_cell.length_c   1.000
_cell.angle_alpha   90.00
_cell.angle_beta   90.00
_cell.angle_gamma   90.00
#
_symmetry.space_group_name_H-M   'P 1'
#
loop_
_entity.id
_entity.type
_entity.pdbx_description
1 polymer ?
#
loop_
_entity_poly.entity_id
_entity_poly.type
_entity_poly.pdbx_seq_one_letter_code
_entity_poly.pdbx_strand_id
1 'polypeptide(L)'
;MSGFQDVRDVMELSGPTDATARVPIAKKQKTVERRPDGITRELFALLGENPPPVAIVESKFKEKPRWMGKVNPWVWKPFENPARSDGLVLRHWERKSEPSQDLEYQFGKFNVKVDVPAYTDGEYEVLKDPDWTREETDYLFNLCREYDLRFVIIWDRYEFPAGKSRSVEDIKARYYSICRNLMELRTPLNQMTPEETQIFNLLNFDKERETARKNMAEVLFARTPEQVKEEEMLLVELGRITKNQAKNLEERKELFNRLEVPTSQGSIAAYTGSQGLAHLREMMVNSNDKNKKRKSIALGSNNSNNTDGPQQSFAVATSAERLGPGGGGGGPSQKDTPQPKKQVRKLTPEEELEFGVTYHDKLTSGVKFRSAMVTATVKGGTAQKVQAALAQLDISPRLAMPTTRTVQKFEQLQTSVGVLLDARKANDKIDNEQRVLKAQIEAAKEDT
;
A
#
# COMPACT_ATOMS: atom_id res chain seq x y z
N MET A 1 25.21 -14.17 -60.32
CA MET A 1 24.34 -15.18 -59.67
C MET A 1 23.45 -14.47 -58.64
N SER A 2 22.35 -13.75 -58.90
CA SER A 2 21.39 -13.67 -60.04
C SER A 2 21.38 -14.92 -60.89
N GLY A 3 20.52 -15.89 -60.55
CA GLY A 3 20.69 -17.24 -61.08
C GLY A 3 19.43 -18.09 -61.09
N PHE A 4 18.25 -17.50 -61.17
CA PHE A 4 17.03 -18.27 -61.47
C PHE A 4 16.04 -17.56 -62.41
N GLN A 5 16.21 -16.26 -62.66
CA GLN A 5 15.48 -15.56 -63.73
C GLN A 5 16.26 -15.60 -65.06
N ASP A 6 17.60 -15.61 -65.00
CA ASP A 6 18.49 -15.55 -66.17
C ASP A 6 18.59 -16.87 -66.97
N VAL A 7 18.14 -18.00 -66.41
CA VAL A 7 18.18 -19.31 -67.11
C VAL A 7 17.01 -19.46 -68.09
N ARG A 8 15.90 -18.75 -67.86
CA ARG A 8 14.74 -18.79 -68.76
C ARG A 8 14.89 -17.88 -69.98
N ASP A 9 15.70 -16.83 -69.88
CA ASP A 9 15.98 -15.90 -71.00
C ASP A 9 17.04 -16.44 -71.98
N VAL A 10 17.91 -17.36 -71.56
CA VAL A 10 18.99 -17.91 -72.41
C VAL A 10 18.50 -18.95 -73.43
N MET A 11 17.31 -19.54 -73.25
CA MET A 11 16.91 -20.73 -73.99
C MET A 11 15.84 -20.52 -75.08
N GLU A 12 15.57 -19.27 -75.50
CA GLU A 12 14.73 -18.89 -76.67
C GLU A 12 13.59 -19.87 -77.04
N LEU A 13 12.83 -20.35 -76.05
CA LEU A 13 11.64 -21.17 -76.28
C LEU A 13 10.46 -20.22 -76.48
N SER A 14 10.37 -19.68 -77.70
CA SER A 14 9.30 -18.81 -78.17
C SER A 14 8.00 -19.58 -78.46
N GLY A 15 6.87 -19.11 -77.91
CA GLY A 15 5.50 -19.48 -78.31
C GLY A 15 4.44 -18.85 -77.39
N PRO A 16 3.27 -18.39 -77.90
CA PRO A 16 3.02 -16.95 -77.93
C PRO A 16 1.75 -16.43 -77.22
N THR A 17 1.76 -15.11 -76.98
CA THR A 17 0.64 -14.15 -76.77
C THR A 17 -0.22 -14.37 -75.52
N ASP A 18 -0.58 -13.35 -74.73
CA ASP A 18 -1.01 -12.00 -75.11
C ASP A 18 -1.04 -11.05 -73.89
N ALA A 19 -1.25 -9.75 -74.16
CA ALA A 19 -1.72 -8.69 -73.24
C ALA A 19 -0.71 -7.75 -72.51
N THR A 20 -0.36 -6.69 -73.26
CA THR A 20 -0.51 -5.25 -72.94
C THR A 20 0.31 -4.56 -71.81
N ALA A 21 1.36 -3.89 -72.27
CA ALA A 21 2.06 -2.65 -71.87
C ALA A 21 1.66 -1.87 -70.58
N ARG A 22 2.68 -1.63 -69.72
CA ARG A 22 2.70 -0.62 -68.63
C ARG A 22 3.65 0.55 -68.94
N VAL A 23 3.22 1.76 -68.56
CA VAL A 23 3.86 3.09 -68.71
C VAL A 23 5.02 3.30 -67.70
N PRO A 24 6.09 4.08 -68.00
CA PRO A 24 7.37 4.04 -67.28
C PRO A 24 7.45 4.88 -65.99
N ILE A 25 8.35 4.47 -65.09
CA ILE A 25 8.60 4.97 -63.73
C ILE A 25 9.47 6.23 -63.74
N ALA A 26 9.02 7.27 -63.01
CA ALA A 26 9.72 8.54 -62.84
C ALA A 26 10.93 8.44 -61.88
N LYS A 27 12.02 9.16 -62.21
CA LYS A 27 13.28 9.24 -61.46
C LYS A 27 13.07 9.93 -60.09
N LYS A 28 13.49 9.30 -59.00
CA LYS A 28 13.44 9.86 -57.63
C LYS A 28 14.47 10.98 -57.45
N GLN A 29 14.00 12.13 -56.98
CA GLN A 29 14.76 13.32 -56.62
C GLN A 29 15.41 13.14 -55.24
N LYS A 30 16.71 13.43 -55.11
CA LYS A 30 17.49 13.29 -53.89
C LYS A 30 17.07 14.38 -52.88
N THR A 31 16.27 14.03 -51.88
CA THR A 31 15.89 14.94 -50.79
C THR A 31 17.04 15.04 -49.78
N VAL A 32 17.64 16.23 -49.66
CA VAL A 32 18.61 16.55 -48.60
C VAL A 32 17.82 16.67 -47.29
N GLU A 33 18.07 15.78 -46.34
CA GLU A 33 17.46 15.85 -45.00
C GLU A 33 17.89 17.14 -44.30
N ARG A 34 16.91 17.92 -43.83
CA ARG A 34 17.15 19.13 -43.04
C ARG A 34 17.48 18.73 -41.59
N ARG A 35 18.49 19.39 -41.02
CA ARG A 35 18.92 19.21 -39.63
C ARG A 35 17.76 19.47 -38.66
N PRO A 36 17.54 18.63 -37.64
CA PRO A 36 16.61 18.92 -36.55
C PRO A 36 17.07 20.13 -35.74
N ASP A 37 16.14 21.01 -35.34
CA ASP A 37 16.45 22.19 -34.52
C ASP A 37 16.99 21.76 -33.15
N GLY A 38 18.17 22.30 -32.77
CA GLY A 38 18.79 22.07 -31.46
C GLY A 38 20.09 21.25 -31.46
N ILE A 39 20.58 20.75 -32.60
CA ILE A 39 21.82 19.97 -32.70
C ILE A 39 22.92 20.78 -33.42
N THR A 40 24.11 20.84 -32.82
CA THR A 40 25.26 21.57 -33.39
C THR A 40 25.82 20.83 -34.62
N ARG A 41 26.36 21.61 -35.58
CA ARG A 41 26.84 21.11 -36.88
C ARG A 41 27.86 19.97 -36.75
N GLU A 42 28.70 20.00 -35.72
CA GLU A 42 29.74 18.99 -35.49
C GLU A 42 29.18 17.69 -34.89
N LEU A 43 28.19 17.79 -33.99
CA LEU A 43 27.47 16.62 -33.47
C LEU A 43 26.67 15.91 -34.56
N PHE A 44 26.04 16.66 -35.47
CA PHE A 44 25.32 16.08 -36.60
C PHE A 44 26.26 15.38 -37.59
N ALA A 45 27.45 15.93 -37.82
CA ALA A 45 28.46 15.32 -38.69
C ALA A 45 29.05 14.02 -38.09
N LEU A 46 29.06 13.90 -36.76
CA LEU A 46 29.52 12.69 -36.05
C LEU A 46 28.50 11.54 -36.11
N LEU A 47 27.23 11.82 -36.44
CA LEU A 47 26.13 10.86 -36.37
C LEU A 47 26.08 9.89 -37.58
N GLY A 48 26.88 10.12 -38.63
CA GLY A 48 27.08 9.22 -39.77
C GLY A 48 25.82 8.99 -40.64
N GLU A 49 25.98 8.37 -41.81
CA GLU A 49 24.89 8.15 -42.78
C GLU A 49 23.86 7.07 -42.38
N ASN A 50 24.02 6.42 -41.21
CA ASN A 50 23.05 5.45 -40.70
C ASN A 50 23.04 5.44 -39.16
N PRO A 51 22.46 6.46 -38.50
CA PRO A 51 22.16 6.33 -37.08
C PRO A 51 21.09 5.25 -36.86
N PRO A 52 21.25 4.36 -35.86
CA PRO A 52 20.18 3.45 -35.47
C PRO A 52 18.92 4.27 -35.16
N PRO A 53 17.71 3.80 -35.52
CA PRO A 53 16.49 4.59 -35.36
C PRO A 53 16.21 4.80 -33.87
N VAL A 54 16.73 5.90 -33.32
CA VAL A 54 16.34 6.40 -32.01
C VAL A 54 14.95 6.96 -32.21
N ALA A 55 13.94 6.17 -31.84
CA ALA A 55 12.57 6.64 -31.78
C ALA A 55 12.49 7.73 -30.72
N ILE A 56 12.66 8.99 -31.14
CA ILE A 56 12.29 10.15 -30.35
C ILE A 56 10.77 10.10 -30.28
N VAL A 57 10.24 9.40 -29.27
CA VAL A 57 8.83 9.49 -28.93
C VAL A 57 8.66 10.85 -28.28
N GLU A 58 8.45 11.86 -29.13
CA GLU A 58 7.88 13.12 -28.68
C GLU A 58 6.54 12.75 -28.04
N SER A 59 6.49 12.79 -26.70
CA SER A 59 5.25 12.76 -25.97
C SER A 59 4.53 14.07 -26.29
N LYS A 60 3.81 14.09 -27.42
CA LYS A 60 2.92 15.17 -27.81
C LYS A 60 1.79 15.24 -26.80
N PHE A 61 2.09 15.85 -25.67
CA PHE A 61 1.14 16.12 -24.62
C PHE A 61 0.15 17.13 -25.19
N LYS A 62 -1.04 16.62 -25.53
CA LYS A 62 -2.19 17.35 -26.10
C LYS A 62 -2.11 17.61 -27.61
N GLU A 63 -2.07 16.56 -28.44
CA GLU A 63 -2.77 16.67 -29.73
C GLU A 63 -4.25 16.95 -29.42
N LYS A 64 -4.76 18.09 -29.90
CA LYS A 64 -6.20 18.40 -29.81
C LYS A 64 -6.97 17.18 -30.34
N PRO A 65 -7.97 16.65 -29.61
CA PRO A 65 -8.79 15.56 -30.09
C PRO A 65 -9.24 15.87 -31.52
N ARG A 66 -9.02 14.95 -32.46
CA ARG A 66 -9.49 15.12 -33.84
C ARG A 66 -11.03 15.04 -33.83
N TRP A 67 -11.69 16.17 -33.58
CA TRP A 67 -13.14 16.31 -33.67
C TRP A 67 -13.66 16.28 -35.13
N MET A 68 -12.79 16.10 -36.12
CA MET A 68 -13.12 16.04 -37.55
C MET A 68 -13.67 14.67 -38.01
N GLY A 69 -14.13 13.82 -37.08
CA GLY A 69 -14.90 12.62 -37.41
C GLY A 69 -16.38 12.96 -37.53
N LYS A 70 -17.11 12.34 -38.47
CA LYS A 70 -18.57 12.41 -38.49
C LYS A 70 -19.09 11.95 -37.12
N VAL A 71 -19.85 12.79 -36.43
CA VAL A 71 -20.45 12.46 -35.14
C VAL A 71 -21.40 11.28 -35.35
N ASN A 72 -21.18 10.17 -34.64
CA ASN A 72 -22.11 9.05 -34.68
C ASN A 72 -23.46 9.54 -34.12
N PRO A 73 -24.55 9.47 -34.91
CA PRO A 73 -25.85 9.90 -34.43
C PRO A 73 -26.34 8.94 -33.34
N TRP A 74 -26.93 9.51 -32.29
CA TRP A 74 -27.57 8.76 -31.22
C TRP A 74 -29.06 8.61 -31.51
N VAL A 75 -29.60 7.43 -31.24
CA VAL A 75 -31.02 7.12 -31.40
C VAL A 75 -31.60 6.81 -30.03
N TRP A 76 -32.78 7.37 -29.75
CA TRP A 76 -33.52 7.10 -28.53
C TRP A 76 -34.34 5.82 -28.72
N LYS A 77 -33.85 4.69 -28.21
CA LYS A 77 -34.43 3.38 -28.44
C LYS A 77 -35.19 2.88 -27.19
N PRO A 78 -36.42 2.35 -27.34
CA PRO A 78 -37.10 1.66 -26.25
C PRO A 78 -36.45 0.30 -25.96
N PHE A 79 -36.38 -0.07 -24.68
CA PHE A 79 -35.90 -1.36 -24.22
C PHE A 79 -36.74 -1.84 -23.02
N GLU A 80 -36.83 -3.16 -22.87
CA GLU A 80 -37.45 -3.82 -21.72
C GLU A 80 -36.35 -4.35 -20.80
N ASN A 81 -36.51 -4.18 -19.50
CA ASN A 81 -35.54 -4.69 -18.52
C ASN A 81 -36.01 -6.07 -18.01
N PRO A 82 -35.32 -7.17 -18.32
CA PRO A 82 -35.69 -8.52 -17.88
C PRO A 82 -35.64 -8.67 -16.34
N ALA A 83 -34.93 -7.77 -15.66
CA ALA A 83 -34.87 -7.73 -14.19
C ALA A 83 -36.20 -7.32 -13.53
N ARG A 84 -37.17 -6.81 -14.30
CA ARG A 84 -38.48 -6.40 -13.79
C ARG A 84 -39.57 -7.29 -14.38
N SER A 85 -40.55 -7.63 -13.56
CA SER A 85 -41.73 -8.41 -13.98
C SER A 85 -42.93 -7.56 -14.40
N ASP A 86 -42.79 -6.21 -14.37
CA ASP A 86 -43.88 -5.25 -14.63
C ASP A 86 -44.02 -4.85 -16.10
N GLY A 87 -43.16 -5.36 -16.99
CA GLY A 87 -43.20 -5.05 -18.43
C GLY A 87 -42.91 -3.57 -18.74
N LEU A 88 -42.24 -2.84 -17.85
CA LEU A 88 -41.97 -1.42 -18.03
C LEU A 88 -40.98 -1.19 -19.20
N VAL A 89 -41.46 -0.51 -20.24
CA VAL A 89 -40.64 -0.10 -21.39
C VAL A 89 -39.92 1.21 -21.08
N LEU A 90 -38.61 1.12 -20.88
CA LEU A 90 -37.73 2.28 -20.67
C LEU A 90 -37.06 2.66 -22.00
N ARG A 91 -36.34 3.79 -22.03
CA ARG A 91 -35.64 4.26 -23.23
C ARG A 91 -34.20 4.65 -22.90
N HIS A 92 -33.27 4.39 -23.81
CA HIS A 92 -31.87 4.79 -23.68
C HIS A 92 -31.30 5.32 -25.00
N TRP A 93 -30.17 6.04 -24.91
CA TRP A 93 -29.45 6.52 -26.08
C TRP A 93 -28.49 5.45 -26.57
N GLU A 94 -28.68 5.00 -27.82
CA GLU A 94 -27.80 4.03 -28.48
C GLU A 94 -27.13 4.66 -29.71
N ARG A 95 -25.90 4.26 -30.01
CA ARG A 95 -25.16 4.74 -31.19
C ARG A 95 -25.70 4.04 -32.43
N LYS A 96 -26.14 4.79 -33.44
CA LYS A 96 -26.72 4.25 -34.70
C LYS A 96 -25.80 3.30 -35.48
N SER A 97 -24.49 3.34 -35.24
CA SER A 97 -23.48 2.53 -35.94
C SER A 97 -23.37 1.10 -35.41
N GLU A 98 -23.83 0.83 -34.19
CA GLU A 98 -23.85 -0.50 -33.63
C GLU A 98 -25.25 -1.09 -33.87
N PRO A 99 -25.42 -2.07 -34.78
CA PRO A 99 -26.64 -2.84 -34.78
C PRO A 99 -26.69 -3.58 -33.45
N SER A 100 -27.51 -3.08 -32.53
CA SER A 100 -27.93 -3.78 -31.32
C SER A 100 -28.21 -5.23 -31.68
N GLN A 101 -27.34 -6.14 -31.30
CA GLN A 101 -27.67 -7.56 -31.30
C GLN A 101 -28.95 -7.70 -30.46
N ASP A 102 -29.95 -8.41 -30.98
CA ASP A 102 -31.27 -8.66 -30.37
C ASP A 102 -31.18 -9.50 -29.10
N LEU A 103 -30.40 -9.05 -28.12
CA LEU A 103 -30.02 -9.81 -26.94
C LEU A 103 -30.12 -8.86 -25.77
N GLU A 104 -31.15 -9.08 -24.95
CA GLU A 104 -31.23 -8.79 -23.52
C GLU A 104 -30.51 -7.52 -23.04
N TYR A 105 -31.28 -6.56 -22.49
CA TYR A 105 -30.75 -5.31 -21.93
C TYR A 105 -29.43 -5.56 -21.18
N GLN A 106 -28.32 -4.97 -21.67
CA GLN A 106 -26.95 -5.31 -21.27
C GLN A 106 -26.73 -5.24 -19.75
N PHE A 107 -27.52 -4.42 -19.04
CA PHE A 107 -27.42 -4.26 -17.60
C PHE A 107 -28.34 -5.19 -16.79
N GLY A 108 -29.24 -5.94 -17.45
CA GLY A 108 -30.09 -6.96 -16.83
C GLY A 108 -29.27 -8.05 -16.14
N LYS A 109 -28.13 -8.43 -16.72
CA LYS A 109 -27.17 -9.38 -16.13
C LYS A 109 -26.59 -8.96 -14.77
N PHE A 110 -26.70 -7.69 -14.39
CA PHE A 110 -26.23 -7.20 -13.10
C PHE A 110 -27.30 -7.25 -12.01
N ASN A 111 -28.52 -7.69 -12.31
CA ASN A 111 -29.55 -7.94 -11.31
C ASN A 111 -29.29 -9.27 -10.59
N VAL A 112 -28.22 -9.31 -9.80
CA VAL A 112 -27.88 -10.47 -8.98
C VAL A 112 -28.77 -10.47 -7.74
N LYS A 113 -29.69 -11.43 -7.68
CA LYS A 113 -30.54 -11.65 -6.51
C LYS A 113 -29.85 -12.58 -5.52
N VAL A 114 -29.93 -12.23 -4.24
CA VAL A 114 -29.38 -13.06 -3.17
C VAL A 114 -30.37 -14.17 -2.89
N ASP A 115 -29.89 -15.42 -2.92
CA ASP A 115 -30.71 -16.57 -2.54
C ASP A 115 -30.82 -16.63 -1.01
N VAL A 116 -32.03 -16.38 -0.51
CA VAL A 116 -32.34 -16.44 0.92
C VAL A 116 -32.98 -17.81 1.21
N PRO A 117 -32.34 -18.67 2.01
CA PRO A 117 -32.88 -20.00 2.29
C PRO A 117 -34.31 -19.93 2.84
N ALA A 118 -35.21 -20.73 2.27
CA ALA A 118 -36.53 -20.98 2.84
C ALA A 118 -36.45 -22.18 3.79
N TYR A 119 -37.15 -22.13 4.92
CA TYR A 119 -37.29 -23.24 5.85
C TYR A 119 -38.74 -23.75 5.89
N THR A 120 -38.88 -25.02 6.22
CA THR A 120 -40.18 -25.69 6.42
C THR A 120 -40.59 -25.68 7.89
N ASP A 121 -41.86 -25.93 8.16
CA ASP A 121 -42.43 -26.02 9.51
C ASP A 121 -41.70 -27.01 10.42
N GLY A 122 -41.25 -28.15 9.86
CA GLY A 122 -40.48 -29.14 10.61
C GLY A 122 -39.06 -28.69 10.94
N GLU A 123 -38.40 -27.97 10.01
CA GLU A 123 -37.09 -27.39 10.25
C GLU A 123 -37.16 -26.26 11.31
N TYR A 124 -38.27 -25.52 11.36
CA TYR A 124 -38.45 -24.43 12.33
C TYR A 124 -38.40 -24.88 13.79
N GLU A 125 -38.76 -26.13 14.11
CA GLU A 125 -38.72 -26.66 15.48
C GLU A 125 -37.31 -26.59 16.09
N VAL A 126 -36.27 -26.78 15.26
CA VAL A 126 -34.85 -26.69 15.65
C VAL A 126 -34.35 -25.25 15.68
N LEU A 127 -35.08 -24.33 15.02
CA LEU A 127 -34.72 -22.91 14.86
C LEU A 127 -35.37 -22.01 15.92
N LYS A 128 -36.08 -22.57 16.88
CA LYS A 128 -36.75 -21.81 17.95
C LYS A 128 -35.72 -21.10 18.84
N ASP A 129 -36.09 -19.89 19.26
CA ASP A 129 -35.27 -19.06 20.13
C ASP A 129 -36.22 -18.40 21.15
N PRO A 130 -35.83 -18.30 22.44
CA PRO A 130 -36.68 -17.74 23.49
C PRO A 130 -37.07 -16.28 23.22
N ASP A 131 -36.25 -15.53 22.49
CA ASP A 131 -36.48 -14.11 22.22
C ASP A 131 -37.23 -13.86 20.91
N TRP A 132 -37.45 -14.87 20.06
CA TRP A 132 -38.03 -14.71 18.72
C TRP A 132 -39.25 -15.59 18.50
N THR A 133 -40.32 -14.97 18.00
CA THR A 133 -41.50 -15.72 17.56
C THR A 133 -41.34 -16.22 16.12
N ARG A 134 -42.13 -17.22 15.74
CA ARG A 134 -42.18 -17.72 14.37
C ARG A 134 -42.62 -16.65 13.39
N GLU A 135 -43.69 -15.93 13.74
CA GLU A 135 -44.24 -14.84 12.92
C GLU A 135 -43.22 -13.72 12.70
N GLU A 136 -42.47 -13.33 13.75
CA GLU A 136 -41.40 -12.32 13.66
C GLU A 136 -40.23 -12.81 12.80
N THR A 137 -39.90 -14.11 12.88
CA THR A 137 -38.85 -14.72 12.06
C THR A 137 -39.26 -14.80 10.58
N ASP A 138 -40.50 -15.20 10.30
CA ASP A 138 -41.06 -15.25 8.94
C ASP A 138 -41.11 -13.84 8.32
N TYR A 139 -41.52 -12.83 9.12
CA TYR A 139 -41.49 -11.43 8.73
C TYR A 139 -40.07 -10.96 8.37
N LEU A 140 -39.08 -11.30 9.20
CA LEU A 140 -37.68 -10.99 8.91
C LEU A 140 -37.21 -11.62 7.59
N PHE A 141 -37.50 -12.90 7.35
CA PHE A 141 -37.09 -13.58 6.13
C PHE A 141 -37.77 -13.01 4.88
N ASN A 142 -39.02 -12.53 4.99
CA ASN A 142 -39.69 -11.82 3.90
C ASN A 142 -38.99 -10.48 3.60
N LEU A 143 -38.67 -9.68 4.62
CA LEU A 143 -37.90 -8.45 4.43
C LEU A 143 -36.51 -8.72 3.84
N CYS A 144 -35.84 -9.80 4.26
CA CYS A 144 -34.56 -10.22 3.70
C CYS A 144 -34.63 -10.51 2.19
N ARG A 145 -35.73 -11.10 1.71
CA ARG A 145 -35.99 -11.35 0.28
C ARG A 145 -36.34 -10.09 -0.48
N GLU A 146 -37.15 -9.20 0.10
CA GLU A 146 -37.57 -7.95 -0.55
C GLU A 146 -36.41 -6.96 -0.70
N TYR A 147 -35.53 -6.88 0.29
CA TYR A 147 -34.44 -5.91 0.34
C TYR A 147 -33.05 -6.49 0.06
N ASP A 148 -32.97 -7.70 -0.51
CA ASP A 148 -31.72 -8.35 -0.94
C ASP A 148 -30.62 -8.36 0.16
N LEU A 149 -30.97 -8.72 1.41
CA LEU A 149 -30.10 -8.71 2.61
C LEU A 149 -29.45 -7.36 2.96
N ARG A 150 -30.02 -6.24 2.53
CA ARG A 150 -29.55 -4.91 2.95
C ARG A 150 -30.03 -4.59 4.36
N PHE A 151 -29.32 -5.13 5.36
CA PHE A 151 -29.69 -5.04 6.79
C PHE A 151 -30.01 -3.63 7.31
N VAL A 152 -29.35 -2.59 6.78
CA VAL A 152 -29.64 -1.20 7.18
C VAL A 152 -31.04 -0.78 6.76
N ILE A 153 -31.47 -1.17 5.56
CA ILE A 153 -32.82 -0.87 5.06
C ILE A 153 -33.84 -1.77 5.74
N ILE A 154 -33.50 -3.05 5.91
CA ILE A 154 -34.36 -4.00 6.63
C ILE A 154 -34.64 -3.46 8.03
N TRP A 155 -33.61 -2.98 8.74
CA TRP A 155 -33.74 -2.37 10.07
C TRP A 155 -34.55 -1.07 10.05
N ASP A 156 -34.33 -0.18 9.08
CA ASP A 156 -35.11 1.06 8.91
C ASP A 156 -36.60 0.79 8.68
N ARG A 157 -36.91 -0.30 7.98
CA ARG A 157 -38.28 -0.73 7.64
C ARG A 157 -38.83 -1.80 8.59
N TYR A 158 -38.12 -2.07 9.69
CA TYR A 158 -38.46 -3.16 10.59
C TYR A 158 -39.57 -2.72 11.56
N GLU A 159 -40.82 -2.80 11.12
CA GLU A 159 -42.00 -2.45 11.91
C GLU A 159 -42.84 -3.70 12.19
N PHE A 160 -42.46 -4.45 13.23
CA PHE A 160 -43.27 -5.57 13.68
C PHE A 160 -44.30 -5.09 14.73
N PRO A 161 -45.63 -5.19 14.47
CA PRO A 161 -46.68 -4.56 15.31
C PRO A 161 -46.75 -5.03 16.77
N ALA A 162 -46.12 -6.16 17.10
CA ALA A 162 -46.05 -6.72 18.45
C ALA A 162 -44.60 -6.89 18.96
N GLY A 163 -43.63 -6.29 18.26
CA GLY A 163 -42.21 -6.53 18.47
C GLY A 163 -41.54 -5.59 19.44
N LYS A 164 -40.48 -6.08 20.09
CA LYS A 164 -39.49 -5.22 20.74
C LYS A 164 -38.69 -4.48 19.66
N SER A 165 -38.22 -3.27 19.94
CA SER A 165 -37.26 -2.61 19.06
C SER A 165 -35.96 -3.42 19.02
N ARG A 166 -35.59 -3.87 17.83
CA ARG A 166 -34.37 -4.67 17.61
C ARG A 166 -33.26 -3.78 17.08
N SER A 167 -32.04 -4.06 17.50
CA SER A 167 -30.86 -3.46 16.85
C SER A 167 -30.56 -4.17 15.52
N VAL A 168 -29.79 -3.52 14.66
CA VAL A 168 -29.29 -4.13 13.41
C VAL A 168 -28.56 -5.45 13.71
N GLU A 169 -27.80 -5.51 14.81
CA GLU A 169 -27.02 -6.69 15.17
C GLU A 169 -27.90 -7.83 15.69
N ASP A 170 -29.03 -7.53 16.35
CA ASP A 170 -30.02 -8.56 16.73
C ASP A 170 -30.64 -9.23 15.50
N ILE A 171 -30.99 -8.42 14.50
CA ILE A 171 -31.58 -8.90 13.25
C ILE A 171 -30.59 -9.78 12.49
N LYS A 172 -29.33 -9.36 12.39
CA LYS A 172 -28.26 -10.15 11.78
C LYS A 172 -28.01 -11.44 12.56
N ALA A 173 -27.92 -11.37 13.89
CA ALA A 173 -27.66 -12.53 14.74
C ALA A 173 -28.73 -13.61 14.52
N ARG A 174 -30.01 -13.21 14.46
CA ARG A 174 -31.10 -14.13 14.17
C ARG A 174 -31.03 -14.72 12.76
N TYR A 175 -30.78 -13.90 11.75
CA TYR A 175 -30.68 -14.37 10.37
C TYR A 175 -29.54 -15.38 10.20
N TYR A 176 -28.34 -15.04 10.66
CA TYR A 176 -27.15 -15.90 10.51
C TYR A 176 -27.23 -17.17 11.36
N SER A 177 -27.81 -17.12 12.56
CA SER A 177 -28.02 -18.32 13.38
C SER A 177 -28.96 -19.31 12.69
N ILE A 178 -30.04 -18.82 12.08
CA ILE A 178 -30.96 -19.65 11.30
C ILE A 178 -30.26 -20.23 10.07
N CYS A 179 -29.57 -19.41 9.29
CA CYS A 179 -28.86 -19.90 8.11
C CYS A 179 -27.83 -20.98 8.47
N ARG A 180 -27.11 -20.81 9.59
CA ARG A 180 -26.14 -21.79 10.08
C ARG A 180 -26.80 -23.10 10.48
N ASN A 181 -27.85 -23.04 11.29
CA ASN A 181 -28.58 -24.22 11.75
C ASN A 181 -29.25 -24.95 10.57
N LEU A 182 -29.76 -24.20 9.59
CA LEU A 182 -30.37 -24.74 8.39
C LEU A 182 -29.34 -25.44 7.49
N MET A 183 -28.14 -24.86 7.35
CA MET A 183 -27.04 -25.52 6.66
C MET A 183 -26.62 -26.82 7.36
N GLU A 184 -26.49 -26.80 8.69
CA GLU A 184 -26.12 -27.99 9.48
C GLU A 184 -27.17 -29.10 9.38
N LEU A 185 -28.46 -28.74 9.35
CA LEU A 185 -29.56 -29.69 9.25
C LEU A 185 -29.65 -30.34 7.86
N ARG A 186 -29.41 -29.58 6.79
CA ARG A 186 -29.48 -30.09 5.41
C ARG A 186 -28.24 -30.85 4.99
N THR A 187 -27.07 -30.35 5.38
CA THR A 187 -25.78 -30.92 5.06
C THR A 187 -24.99 -31.09 6.36
N PRO A 188 -24.99 -32.29 6.97
CA PRO A 188 -24.25 -32.51 8.20
C PRO A 188 -22.75 -32.29 7.96
N LEU A 189 -22.04 -31.77 8.97
CA LEU A 189 -20.65 -31.31 8.85
C LEU A 189 -19.69 -32.33 8.22
N ASN A 190 -19.95 -33.62 8.40
CA ASN A 190 -19.14 -34.72 7.86
C ASN A 190 -19.27 -34.93 6.35
N GLN A 191 -20.30 -34.37 5.72
CA GLN A 191 -20.59 -34.50 4.28
C GLN A 191 -20.41 -33.18 3.53
N MET A 192 -19.99 -32.12 4.23
CA MET A 192 -19.88 -30.78 3.67
C MET A 192 -18.68 -30.68 2.73
N THR A 193 -18.90 -30.09 1.55
CA THR A 193 -17.80 -29.76 0.62
C THR A 193 -16.90 -28.67 1.24
N PRO A 194 -15.64 -28.52 0.79
CA PRO A 194 -14.75 -27.47 1.29
C PRO A 194 -15.30 -26.05 1.06
N GLU A 195 -16.08 -25.82 0.00
CA GLU A 195 -16.71 -24.52 -0.28
C GLU A 195 -17.88 -24.24 0.68
N GLU A 196 -18.76 -25.21 0.89
CA GLU A 196 -19.84 -25.11 1.86
C GLU A 196 -19.29 -24.92 3.28
N THR A 197 -18.20 -25.60 3.64
CA THR A 197 -17.52 -25.42 4.94
C THR A 197 -17.01 -23.98 5.11
N GLN A 198 -16.51 -23.36 4.04
CA GLN A 198 -16.13 -21.95 4.09
C GLN A 198 -17.35 -21.05 4.33
N ILE A 199 -18.47 -21.30 3.64
CA ILE A 199 -19.72 -20.56 3.84
C ILE A 199 -20.22 -20.73 5.28
N PHE A 200 -20.22 -21.94 5.81
CA PHE A 200 -20.61 -22.22 7.19
C PHE A 200 -19.80 -21.40 8.21
N ASN A 201 -18.48 -21.32 8.00
CA ASN A 201 -17.61 -20.50 8.85
C ASN A 201 -17.90 -18.99 8.71
N LEU A 202 -18.28 -18.53 7.52
CA LEU A 202 -18.66 -17.12 7.30
C LEU A 202 -20.00 -16.76 7.96
N LEU A 203 -20.90 -17.73 8.14
CA LEU A 203 -22.17 -17.55 8.85
C LEU A 203 -22.01 -17.47 10.38
N ASN A 204 -20.78 -17.62 10.90
CA ASN A 204 -20.52 -17.47 12.32
C ASN A 204 -20.53 -15.98 12.73
N PHE A 205 -21.72 -15.50 13.11
CA PHE A 205 -21.92 -14.13 13.54
C PHE A 205 -21.88 -14.02 15.07
N ASP A 206 -20.93 -13.23 15.58
CA ASP A 206 -20.81 -12.90 17.01
C ASP A 206 -21.36 -11.49 17.26
N LYS A 207 -22.53 -11.45 17.91
CA LYS A 207 -23.25 -10.21 18.23
C LYS A 207 -22.44 -9.29 19.15
N GLU A 208 -21.78 -9.82 20.17
CA GLU A 208 -21.06 -9.01 21.16
C GLU A 208 -19.86 -8.34 20.51
N ARG A 209 -19.09 -9.10 19.73
CA ARG A 209 -17.95 -8.60 18.98
C ARG A 209 -18.35 -7.53 17.98
N GLU A 210 -19.44 -7.74 17.24
CA GLU A 210 -19.88 -6.77 16.23
C GLU A 210 -20.43 -5.48 16.86
N THR A 211 -21.13 -5.61 17.99
CA THR A 211 -21.61 -4.46 18.76
C THR A 211 -20.42 -3.66 19.32
N ALA A 212 -19.44 -4.32 19.92
CA ALA A 212 -18.22 -3.68 20.42
C ALA A 212 -17.45 -2.97 19.29
N ARG A 213 -17.34 -3.63 18.12
CA ARG A 213 -16.72 -3.05 16.92
C ARG A 213 -17.46 -1.80 16.45
N LYS A 214 -18.79 -1.82 16.42
CA LYS A 214 -19.63 -0.68 16.05
C LYS A 214 -19.43 0.48 17.03
N ASN A 215 -19.47 0.20 18.34
CA ASN A 215 -19.26 1.21 19.37
C ASN A 215 -17.87 1.84 19.28
N MET A 216 -16.82 1.05 19.03
CA MET A 216 -15.47 1.56 18.81
C MET A 216 -15.41 2.49 17.59
N ALA A 217 -16.07 2.11 16.49
CA ALA A 217 -16.12 2.93 15.29
C ALA A 217 -16.90 4.24 15.51
N GLU A 218 -17.99 4.20 16.27
CA GLU A 218 -18.77 5.37 16.65
C GLU A 218 -17.97 6.33 17.53
N VAL A 219 -17.23 5.81 18.52
CA VAL A 219 -16.33 6.60 19.35
C VAL A 219 -15.23 7.27 18.50
N LEU A 220 -14.64 6.54 17.56
CA LEU A 220 -13.63 7.10 16.64
C LEU A 220 -14.22 8.15 15.71
N PHE A 221 -15.47 7.99 15.28
CA PHE A 221 -16.16 8.95 14.42
C PHE A 221 -16.55 10.22 15.18
N ALA A 222 -16.97 10.09 16.44
CA ALA A 222 -17.33 11.20 17.32
C ALA A 222 -16.10 11.95 17.88
N ARG A 223 -14.89 11.46 17.63
CA ARG A 223 -13.65 12.03 18.17
C ARG A 223 -13.39 13.43 17.62
N THR A 224 -13.20 14.40 18.52
CA THR A 224 -12.86 15.77 18.14
C THR A 224 -11.35 15.92 17.86
N PRO A 225 -10.93 16.88 17.02
CA PRO A 225 -9.51 17.10 16.74
C PRO A 225 -8.70 17.53 17.98
N GLU A 226 -9.35 18.09 19.02
CA GLU A 226 -8.71 18.43 20.29
C GLU A 226 -8.38 17.16 21.09
N GLN A 227 -9.34 16.24 21.20
CA GLN A 227 -9.13 14.91 21.80
C GLN A 227 -8.05 14.11 21.05
N VAL A 228 -7.92 14.30 19.73
CA VAL A 228 -6.81 13.71 18.97
C VAL A 228 -5.46 14.18 19.49
N LYS A 229 -5.26 15.50 19.60
CA LYS A 229 -4.00 16.08 20.08
C LYS A 229 -3.69 15.70 21.52
N GLU A 230 -4.71 15.69 22.39
CA GLU A 230 -4.53 15.28 23.79
C GLU A 230 -4.07 13.82 23.91
N GLU A 231 -4.72 12.89 23.21
CA GLU A 231 -4.28 11.49 23.19
C GLU A 231 -2.87 11.32 22.61
N GLU A 232 -2.49 12.09 21.58
CA GLU A 232 -1.13 12.06 21.04
C GLU A 232 -0.10 12.53 22.08
N MET A 233 -0.40 13.60 22.82
CA MET A 233 0.44 14.06 23.92
C MET A 233 0.55 12.99 25.02
N LEU A 234 -0.58 12.39 25.43
CA LEU A 234 -0.60 11.32 26.42
C LEU A 234 0.20 10.10 25.98
N LEU A 235 0.16 9.73 24.69
CA LEU A 235 0.91 8.59 24.17
C LEU A 235 2.43 8.86 24.17
N VAL A 236 2.84 10.10 23.90
CA VAL A 236 4.24 10.54 24.04
C VAL A 236 4.68 10.47 25.51
N GLU A 237 3.84 10.94 26.44
CA GLU A 237 4.11 10.89 27.88
C GLU A 237 4.18 9.45 28.41
N LEU A 238 3.26 8.57 28.01
CA LEU A 238 3.28 7.14 28.31
C LEU A 238 4.56 6.50 27.78
N GLY A 239 4.94 6.82 26.53
CA GLY A 239 6.21 6.40 25.95
C GLY A 239 7.43 6.85 26.76
N ARG A 240 7.39 8.05 27.35
CA ARG A 240 8.44 8.55 28.25
C ARG A 240 8.45 7.80 29.59
N ILE A 241 7.28 7.56 30.18
CA ILE A 241 7.14 6.83 31.45
C ILE A 241 7.64 5.39 31.30
N THR A 242 7.23 4.69 30.24
CA THR A 242 7.65 3.30 29.97
C THR A 242 9.15 3.18 29.75
N LYS A 243 9.77 4.11 29.01
CA LYS A 243 11.23 4.18 28.87
C LYS A 243 11.93 4.41 30.21
N ASN A 244 11.42 5.34 31.02
CA ASN A 244 11.96 5.60 32.36
C ASN A 244 11.80 4.39 33.29
N GLN A 245 10.65 3.69 33.24
CA GLN A 245 10.42 2.46 34.00
C GLN A 245 11.38 1.35 33.56
N ALA A 246 11.59 1.17 32.26
CA ALA A 246 12.56 0.20 31.74
C ALA A 246 13.99 0.53 32.22
N LYS A 247 14.38 1.81 32.18
CA LYS A 247 15.68 2.26 32.70
C LYS A 247 15.81 2.01 34.20
N ASN A 248 14.81 2.37 35.00
CA ASN A 248 14.80 2.12 36.44
C ASN A 248 14.85 0.62 36.78
N LEU A 249 14.18 -0.23 35.99
CA LEU A 249 14.25 -1.67 36.15
C LEU A 249 15.65 -2.21 35.84
N GLU A 250 16.30 -1.70 34.79
CA GLU A 250 17.67 -2.08 34.46
C GLU A 250 18.66 -1.61 35.53
N GLU A 251 18.55 -0.36 35.99
CA GLU A 251 19.34 0.16 37.11
C GLU A 251 19.13 -0.67 38.38
N ARG A 252 17.89 -1.08 38.66
CA ARG A 252 17.57 -1.97 39.79
C ARG A 252 18.18 -3.36 39.61
N LYS A 253 18.13 -3.95 38.42
CA LYS A 253 18.79 -5.24 38.11
C LYS A 253 20.30 -5.13 38.25
N GLU A 254 20.90 -4.05 37.75
CA GLU A 254 22.33 -3.80 37.91
C GLU A 254 22.72 -3.64 39.38
N LEU A 255 21.90 -2.93 40.17
CA LEU A 255 22.11 -2.80 41.61
C LEU A 255 21.98 -4.15 42.29
N PHE A 256 20.97 -4.95 41.97
CA PHE A 256 20.84 -6.32 42.48
C PHE A 256 22.05 -7.18 42.12
N ASN A 257 22.50 -7.17 40.86
CA ASN A 257 23.70 -7.89 40.42
C ASN A 257 24.99 -7.40 41.10
N ARG A 258 25.05 -6.12 41.51
CA ARG A 258 26.18 -5.57 42.29
C ARG A 258 26.09 -5.88 43.77
N LEU A 259 24.87 -6.00 44.30
CA LEU A 259 24.59 -6.28 45.70
C LEU A 259 24.56 -7.79 46.01
N GLU A 260 24.44 -8.64 44.99
CA GLU A 260 24.75 -10.07 45.07
C GLU A 260 26.24 -10.25 45.36
N VAL A 261 26.60 -10.11 46.63
CA VAL A 261 27.81 -10.70 47.18
C VAL A 261 27.67 -12.21 46.95
N PRO A 262 28.65 -12.89 46.33
CA PRO A 262 28.62 -14.35 46.28
C PRO A 262 28.48 -14.84 47.72
N THR A 263 27.34 -15.45 48.05
CA THR A 263 27.17 -16.07 49.36
C THR A 263 28.28 -17.11 49.46
N SER A 264 29.22 -16.86 50.38
CA SER A 264 30.41 -17.70 50.52
C SER A 264 29.96 -19.10 50.93
N GLN A 265 29.86 -20.03 49.97
CA GLN A 265 29.50 -21.42 50.24
C GLN A 265 30.65 -22.23 50.87
N GLY A 266 31.74 -21.57 51.29
CA GLY A 266 32.87 -22.20 51.95
C GLY A 266 32.85 -21.99 53.45
N SER A 267 33.09 -23.07 54.21
CA SER A 267 33.36 -22.97 55.66
C SER A 267 34.61 -22.12 55.92
N ILE A 268 34.50 -21.16 56.83
CA ILE A 268 35.60 -20.29 57.29
C ILE A 268 36.76 -21.09 57.91
N ALA A 269 36.52 -22.35 58.29
CA ALA A 269 37.51 -23.22 58.94
C ALA A 269 38.80 -23.43 58.13
N ALA A 270 38.76 -23.35 56.79
CA ALA A 270 39.95 -23.48 55.95
C ALA A 270 40.88 -22.24 55.99
N TYR A 271 40.39 -21.11 56.51
CA TYR A 271 41.09 -19.82 56.51
C TYR A 271 41.48 -19.32 57.90
N THR A 272 41.21 -20.10 58.95
CA THR A 272 41.54 -19.74 60.34
C THR A 272 43.01 -19.99 60.71
N GLY A 273 43.71 -20.87 59.98
CA GLY A 273 45.14 -21.11 60.14
C GLY A 273 46.00 -20.09 59.37
N SER A 274 47.23 -19.83 59.85
CA SER A 274 48.17 -18.89 59.23
C SER A 274 48.47 -19.18 57.75
N GLN A 275 48.45 -20.45 57.34
CA GLN A 275 48.62 -20.89 55.95
C GLN A 275 47.37 -20.62 55.10
N GLY A 276 46.17 -20.81 55.66
CA GLY A 276 44.91 -20.49 54.98
C GLY A 276 44.75 -18.99 54.73
N LEU A 277 45.18 -18.18 55.70
CA LEU A 277 45.15 -16.72 55.62
C LEU A 277 46.16 -16.18 54.58
N ALA A 278 47.31 -16.83 54.41
CA ALA A 278 48.27 -16.52 53.35
C ALA A 278 47.70 -16.84 51.95
N HIS A 279 47.01 -17.97 51.80
CA HIS A 279 46.34 -18.35 50.55
C HIS A 279 45.18 -17.41 50.20
N LEU A 280 44.39 -16.98 51.20
CA LEU A 280 43.35 -15.97 51.03
C LEU A 280 43.93 -14.63 50.58
N ARG A 281 45.04 -14.21 51.18
CA ARG A 281 45.74 -12.97 50.81
C ARG A 281 46.22 -13.00 49.36
N GLU A 282 46.79 -14.11 48.93
CA GLU A 282 47.23 -14.30 47.53
C GLU A 282 46.05 -14.33 46.56
N MET A 283 44.94 -14.98 46.92
CA MET A 283 43.71 -14.99 46.11
C MET A 283 43.05 -13.60 46.02
N MET A 284 43.08 -12.78 47.08
CA MET A 284 42.60 -11.39 47.04
C MET A 284 43.50 -10.47 46.22
N VAL A 285 44.82 -10.64 46.27
CA VAL A 285 45.76 -9.87 45.44
C VAL A 285 45.56 -10.22 43.96
N ASN A 286 45.38 -11.50 43.63
CA ASN A 286 45.21 -11.96 42.25
C ASN A 286 43.83 -11.67 41.63
N SER A 287 42.78 -11.55 42.44
CA SER A 287 41.41 -11.25 41.98
C SER A 287 41.15 -9.76 41.77
N ASN A 288 41.84 -8.88 42.51
CA ASN A 288 41.67 -7.43 42.41
C ASN A 288 42.24 -6.86 41.09
N ASP A 289 43.27 -7.49 40.51
CA ASP A 289 43.87 -7.07 39.23
C ASP A 289 42.99 -7.39 38.01
N LYS A 290 42.12 -8.40 38.09
CA LYS A 290 41.18 -8.71 36.99
C LYS A 290 39.99 -7.76 36.96
N ASN A 291 39.58 -7.20 38.10
CA ASN A 291 38.42 -6.30 38.20
C ASN A 291 38.73 -4.84 37.81
N LYS A 292 40.00 -4.41 37.83
CA LYS A 292 40.39 -3.06 37.38
C LYS A 292 40.34 -2.86 35.85
N LYS A 293 40.33 -3.94 35.05
CA LYS A 293 40.26 -3.84 33.59
C LYS A 293 38.85 -3.62 33.03
N ARG A 294 37.80 -3.57 33.87
CA ARG A 294 36.40 -3.44 33.41
C ARG A 294 35.70 -2.12 33.72
N LYS A 295 36.40 -1.07 34.16
CA LYS A 295 35.78 0.26 34.33
C LYS A 295 36.78 1.41 34.20
N SER A 296 37.03 1.82 32.96
CA SER A 296 37.54 3.16 32.64
C SER A 296 36.80 3.71 31.41
N ILE A 297 35.59 4.21 31.64
CA ILE A 297 34.92 5.14 30.73
C ILE A 297 34.38 6.30 31.58
N ALA A 298 34.83 7.49 31.20
CA ALA A 298 34.23 8.81 31.44
C ALA A 298 34.01 9.27 32.90
N LEU A 299 35.03 9.93 33.45
CA LEU A 299 34.84 11.03 34.38
C LEU A 299 35.12 12.35 33.63
N GLY A 300 34.12 12.80 32.87
CA GLY A 300 34.05 14.18 32.38
C GLY A 300 33.49 15.05 33.49
N SER A 301 34.38 15.82 34.12
CA SER A 301 34.05 16.81 35.14
C SER A 301 33.20 17.92 34.54
N ASN A 302 31.93 17.99 34.92
CA ASN A 302 31.06 19.14 34.68
C ASN A 302 30.85 19.83 36.02
N ASN A 303 31.54 20.96 36.20
CA ASN A 303 31.39 21.79 37.40
C ASN A 303 30.32 22.83 37.14
N SER A 304 29.22 22.72 37.88
CA SER A 304 28.19 23.73 38.05
C SER A 304 28.76 24.90 38.85
N ASN A 305 28.60 26.13 38.37
CA ASN A 305 28.45 27.26 39.28
C ASN A 305 27.59 28.35 38.65
N ASN A 306 26.68 28.83 39.47
CA ASN A 306 25.59 29.75 39.22
C ASN A 306 25.99 31.11 39.83
N THR A 307 25.82 32.25 39.14
CA THR A 307 25.48 33.57 39.74
C THR A 307 25.12 34.64 38.69
N ASP A 308 23.87 35.11 38.77
CA ASP A 308 23.30 36.47 38.64
C ASP A 308 23.66 37.47 37.51
N GLY A 309 22.59 38.01 36.88
CA GLY A 309 22.53 39.37 36.30
C GLY A 309 21.57 39.53 35.09
N PRO A 310 20.75 40.61 34.97
CA PRO A 310 19.41 40.56 34.35
C PRO A 310 19.23 41.28 32.97
N GLN A 311 17.99 41.17 32.43
CA GLN A 311 17.32 41.97 31.37
C GLN A 311 17.45 41.52 29.90
N GLN A 312 16.33 41.09 29.29
CA GLN A 312 15.52 41.92 28.37
C GLN A 312 14.30 41.14 27.82
N SER A 313 13.13 41.78 27.97
CA SER A 313 11.87 41.53 27.30
C SER A 313 11.92 41.84 25.80
N PHE A 314 11.14 41.14 24.96
CA PHE A 314 10.26 41.63 23.86
C PHE A 314 9.58 40.37 23.28
N ALA A 315 8.27 40.15 23.40
CA ALA A 315 7.11 40.83 22.83
C ALA A 315 6.42 39.89 21.83
N VAL A 316 5.18 39.54 22.18
CA VAL A 316 4.18 38.80 21.43
C VAL A 316 3.69 39.66 20.27
N ALA A 317 3.56 39.10 19.07
CA ALA A 317 2.82 39.72 17.97
C ALA A 317 1.56 38.90 17.67
N THR A 318 0.47 39.31 18.30
CA THR A 318 -0.90 39.09 17.87
C THR A 318 -1.20 40.03 16.70
N SER A 319 -1.80 39.52 15.63
CA SER A 319 -2.53 40.39 14.68
C SER A 319 -3.80 39.68 14.24
N ALA A 320 -4.92 40.11 14.81
CA ALA A 320 -6.26 39.87 14.33
C ALA A 320 -6.83 41.22 13.88
N GLU A 321 -7.25 41.32 12.62
CA GLU A 321 -8.24 42.28 12.10
C GLU A 321 -9.04 41.54 11.01
N ARG A 322 -10.31 41.19 11.26
CA ARG A 322 -11.56 41.97 11.10
C ARG A 322 -12.03 42.16 9.63
N LEU A 323 -12.95 41.26 9.26
CA LEU A 323 -14.31 41.43 8.69
C LEU A 323 -14.61 42.54 7.66
N GLY A 324 -15.22 42.13 6.55
CA GLY A 324 -16.20 42.91 5.78
C GLY A 324 -16.57 42.31 4.40
N PRO A 325 -17.84 41.90 4.15
CA PRO A 325 -18.33 41.45 2.84
C PRO A 325 -19.20 42.50 2.12
N GLY A 326 -19.21 42.46 0.79
CA GLY A 326 -20.09 43.23 -0.11
C GLY A 326 -19.30 43.94 -1.22
N GLY A 327 -19.66 43.99 -2.49
CA GLY A 327 -20.79 43.51 -3.27
C GLY A 327 -20.80 44.29 -4.60
N GLY A 328 -20.90 43.60 -5.75
CA GLY A 328 -21.46 44.10 -7.02
C GLY A 328 -20.64 45.02 -7.95
N GLY A 329 -20.57 44.64 -9.24
CA GLY A 329 -20.64 45.62 -10.36
C GLY A 329 -19.63 45.50 -11.52
N GLY A 330 -20.09 44.98 -12.67
CA GLY A 330 -19.91 45.52 -14.04
C GLY A 330 -18.52 45.69 -14.68
N GLY A 331 -18.28 45.03 -15.84
CA GLY A 331 -17.16 45.30 -16.77
C GLY A 331 -17.29 46.63 -17.57
N PRO A 332 -16.42 46.96 -18.56
CA PRO A 332 -15.94 46.04 -19.62
C PRO A 332 -14.45 46.20 -20.10
N SER A 333 -14.12 45.30 -21.03
CA SER A 333 -12.90 45.02 -21.83
C SER A 333 -12.01 46.16 -22.36
N GLN A 334 -10.68 45.96 -22.34
CA GLN A 334 -9.75 45.86 -23.51
C GLN A 334 -8.28 46.18 -23.14
N LYS A 335 -7.37 45.21 -23.31
CA LYS A 335 -6.17 45.25 -24.20
C LYS A 335 -5.15 44.17 -23.83
N ASP A 336 -4.76 43.43 -24.86
CA ASP A 336 -3.71 42.41 -24.84
C ASP A 336 -2.38 42.97 -24.33
N THR A 337 -1.85 42.35 -23.28
CA THR A 337 -0.47 42.50 -22.82
C THR A 337 0.10 41.09 -22.61
N PRO A 338 1.35 40.79 -23.03
CA PRO A 338 1.91 39.45 -22.93
C PRO A 338 1.97 39.00 -21.46
N GLN A 339 1.32 37.88 -21.14
CA GLN A 339 1.28 37.36 -19.77
C GLN A 339 2.70 37.05 -19.27
N PRO A 340 3.10 37.55 -18.08
CA PRO A 340 4.23 36.95 -17.37
C PRO A 340 3.82 35.52 -17.00
N LYS A 341 4.71 34.55 -17.27
CA LYS A 341 4.54 33.15 -16.89
C LYS A 341 4.04 33.10 -15.44
N LYS A 342 2.79 32.66 -15.24
CA LYS A 342 2.24 32.40 -13.90
C LYS A 342 3.22 31.47 -13.20
N GLN A 343 3.97 32.00 -12.24
CA GLN A 343 4.68 31.19 -11.29
C GLN A 343 3.59 30.43 -10.53
N VAL A 344 3.45 29.14 -10.84
CA VAL A 344 2.58 28.24 -10.09
C VAL A 344 3.01 28.37 -8.64
N ARG A 345 2.11 28.84 -7.79
CA ARG A 345 2.33 28.96 -6.35
C ARG A 345 2.76 27.56 -5.88
N LYS A 346 4.01 27.43 -5.43
CA LYS A 346 4.45 26.21 -4.77
C LYS A 346 3.66 26.15 -3.47
N LEU A 347 2.83 25.12 -3.31
CA LEU A 347 2.08 24.90 -2.09
C LEU A 347 3.06 24.78 -0.92
N THR A 348 2.64 25.21 0.26
CA THR A 348 3.43 24.95 1.47
C THR A 348 3.43 23.45 1.75
N PRO A 349 4.46 22.90 2.42
CA PRO A 349 4.51 21.48 2.75
C PRO A 349 3.31 20.98 3.58
N GLU A 350 2.61 21.89 4.29
CA GLU A 350 1.36 21.60 5.01
C GLU A 350 0.17 21.47 4.05
N GLU A 351 0.03 22.40 3.08
CA GLU A 351 -0.99 22.33 2.03
C GLU A 351 -0.78 21.10 1.13
N GLU A 352 0.47 20.74 0.81
CA GLU A 352 0.77 19.53 0.02
C GLU A 352 0.33 18.24 0.71
N LEU A 353 0.38 18.20 2.06
CA LEU A 353 -0.06 17.07 2.86
C LEU A 353 -1.60 16.99 2.92
N GLU A 354 -2.27 18.13 3.05
CA GLU A 354 -3.74 18.21 3.06
C GLU A 354 -4.36 17.86 1.70
N PHE A 355 -3.76 18.33 0.59
CA PHE A 355 -4.21 18.04 -0.77
C PHE A 355 -3.64 16.73 -1.34
N GLY A 356 -2.71 16.07 -0.63
CA GLY A 356 -2.12 14.79 -1.04
C GLY A 356 -1.32 14.84 -2.35
N VAL A 357 -0.72 16.00 -2.66
CA VAL A 357 0.03 16.23 -3.90
C VAL A 357 1.48 15.76 -3.70
N THR A 358 1.97 14.88 -4.58
CA THR A 358 3.36 14.43 -4.55
C THR A 358 4.05 14.69 -5.89
N TYR A 359 5.28 15.23 -5.84
CA TYR A 359 6.11 15.43 -7.02
C TYR A 359 7.03 14.21 -7.21
N HIS A 360 7.02 13.61 -8.40
CA HIS A 360 7.89 12.51 -8.76
C HIS A 360 8.60 12.83 -10.09
N ASP A 361 9.92 12.65 -10.14
CA ASP A 361 10.73 12.94 -11.34
C ASP A 361 10.41 12.02 -12.53
N LYS A 362 9.95 10.79 -12.26
CA LYS A 362 9.48 9.82 -13.26
C LYS A 362 8.29 9.06 -12.72
N LEU A 363 7.09 9.35 -13.22
CA LEU A 363 5.91 8.55 -12.93
C LEU A 363 5.93 7.28 -13.80
N THR A 364 5.81 6.11 -13.17
CA THR A 364 5.55 4.88 -13.92
C THR A 364 4.12 4.95 -14.46
N SER A 365 3.91 4.74 -15.76
CA SER A 365 2.57 4.82 -16.37
C SER A 365 1.62 3.78 -15.75
N GLY A 366 0.42 4.22 -15.34
CA GLY A 366 -0.67 3.37 -14.88
C GLY A 366 -1.10 3.62 -13.43
N VAL A 367 -2.39 3.42 -13.14
CA VAL A 367 -2.95 3.44 -11.79
C VAL A 367 -2.72 2.08 -11.15
N LYS A 368 -2.05 2.05 -9.99
CA LYS A 368 -1.78 0.82 -9.23
C LYS A 368 -2.28 0.99 -7.79
N PHE A 369 -2.87 -0.08 -7.24
CA PHE A 369 -3.21 -0.10 -5.83
C PHE A 369 -1.96 0.01 -4.96
N ARG A 370 -2.03 0.75 -3.85
CA ARG A 370 -0.91 0.92 -2.91
C ARG A 370 -0.41 -0.42 -2.36
N SER A 371 -1.31 -1.37 -2.13
CA SER A 371 -0.99 -2.74 -1.74
C SER A 371 -0.14 -3.48 -2.78
N ALA A 372 -0.32 -3.19 -4.07
CA ALA A 372 0.47 -3.77 -5.15
C ALA A 372 1.83 -3.06 -5.35
N MET A 373 1.94 -1.78 -4.95
CA MET A 373 3.19 -1.01 -5.02
C MET A 373 4.25 -1.54 -4.05
N VAL A 374 3.84 -2.00 -2.86
CA VAL A 374 4.72 -2.56 -1.81
C VAL A 374 5.59 -3.73 -2.31
N THR A 375 5.05 -4.53 -3.23
CA THR A 375 5.73 -5.69 -3.82
C THR A 375 6.55 -5.35 -5.06
N ALA A 376 6.26 -4.22 -5.72
CA ALA A 376 6.72 -3.94 -7.08
C ALA A 376 8.08 -3.20 -7.15
N THR A 377 8.61 -2.70 -6.04
CA THR A 377 9.75 -1.78 -6.01
C THR A 377 11.09 -2.47 -6.29
N VAL A 378 11.27 -3.73 -5.89
CA VAL A 378 12.51 -4.48 -6.10
C VAL A 378 12.25 -5.63 -7.07
N LYS A 379 12.81 -5.55 -8.28
CA LYS A 379 12.69 -6.58 -9.32
C LYS A 379 13.98 -7.38 -9.46
N GLY A 380 13.86 -8.67 -9.78
CA GLY A 380 15.00 -9.56 -10.09
C GLY A 380 15.60 -10.27 -8.87
N GLY A 381 16.80 -10.84 -9.02
CA GLY A 381 17.45 -11.68 -8.00
C GLY A 381 17.85 -10.96 -6.70
N THR A 382 17.84 -9.63 -6.68
CA THR A 382 17.99 -8.81 -5.46
C THR A 382 16.73 -8.81 -4.60
N ALA A 383 15.54 -9.01 -5.18
CA ALA A 383 14.27 -9.03 -4.46
C ALA A 383 14.22 -10.17 -3.43
N GLN A 384 14.68 -11.36 -3.81
CA GLN A 384 14.76 -12.51 -2.90
C GLN A 384 15.72 -12.26 -1.73
N LYS A 385 16.84 -11.58 -1.97
CA LYS A 385 17.82 -11.24 -0.92
C LYS A 385 17.28 -10.18 0.04
N VAL A 386 16.55 -9.19 -0.48
CA VAL A 386 15.86 -8.19 0.34
C VAL A 386 14.75 -8.84 1.17
N GLN A 387 13.97 -9.76 0.58
CA GLN A 387 12.95 -10.52 1.32
C GLN A 387 13.56 -11.40 2.42
N ALA A 388 14.69 -12.07 2.15
CA ALA A 388 15.40 -12.85 3.15
C ALA A 388 15.93 -11.97 4.31
N ALA A 389 16.44 -10.77 4.00
CA ALA A 389 16.87 -9.81 5.02
C ALA A 389 15.69 -9.28 5.84
N LEU A 390 14.54 -9.02 5.22
CA LEU A 390 13.33 -8.61 5.94
C LEU A 390 12.79 -9.72 6.84
N ALA A 391 12.86 -10.98 6.40
CA ALA A 391 12.51 -12.14 7.23
C ALA A 391 13.42 -12.29 8.45
N GLN A 392 14.72 -12.01 8.32
CA GLN A 392 15.65 -12.00 9.46
C GLN A 392 15.37 -10.89 10.47
N LEU A 393 14.73 -9.80 10.04
CA LEU A 393 14.35 -8.67 10.89
C LEU A 393 12.94 -8.82 11.47
N ASP A 394 12.28 -9.97 11.26
CA ASP A 394 10.88 -10.23 11.62
C ASP A 394 9.89 -9.18 11.05
N ILE A 395 10.24 -8.57 9.92
CA ILE A 395 9.39 -7.60 9.22
C ILE A 395 8.59 -8.35 8.15
N SER A 396 7.27 -8.42 8.33
CA SER A 396 6.38 -9.03 7.33
C SER A 396 6.53 -8.34 5.96
N PRO A 397 6.65 -9.11 4.86
CA PRO A 397 6.72 -8.56 3.51
C PRO A 397 5.39 -7.90 3.08
N ARG A 398 4.30 -8.17 3.80
CA ARG A 398 2.99 -7.56 3.57
C ARG A 398 2.65 -6.61 4.72
N LEU A 399 2.50 -5.33 4.40
CA LEU A 399 2.00 -4.33 5.33
C LEU A 399 0.52 -4.59 5.65
N ALA A 400 0.18 -4.67 6.93
CA ALA A 400 -1.20 -4.82 7.40
C ALA A 400 -2.08 -3.61 7.02
N MET A 401 -1.48 -2.40 7.01
CA MET A 401 -2.14 -1.16 6.61
C MET A 401 -1.28 -0.36 5.61
N PRO A 402 -1.54 -0.49 4.28
CA PRO A 402 -0.81 0.24 3.24
C PRO A 402 -1.20 1.72 3.13
N THR A 403 -0.89 2.53 4.16
CA THR A 403 -1.04 4.00 4.08
C THR A 403 0.09 4.63 3.26
N THR A 404 -0.10 5.85 2.76
CA THR A 404 0.94 6.59 2.01
C THR A 404 2.27 6.66 2.77
N ARG A 405 2.23 7.01 4.07
CA ARG A 405 3.42 7.17 4.91
C ARG A 405 4.12 5.84 5.15
N THR A 406 3.35 4.78 5.40
CA THR A 406 3.89 3.44 5.66
C THR A 406 4.56 2.87 4.41
N VAL A 407 3.95 3.04 3.24
CA VAL A 407 4.50 2.58 1.95
C VAL A 407 5.81 3.32 1.63
N GLN A 408 5.86 4.65 1.78
CA GLN A 408 7.09 5.42 1.56
C GLN A 408 8.23 4.99 2.50
N LYS A 409 7.93 4.76 3.78
CA LYS A 409 8.93 4.28 4.75
C LYS A 409 9.42 2.86 4.40
N PHE A 410 8.53 2.01 3.90
CA PHE A 410 8.89 0.67 3.45
C PHE A 410 9.74 0.68 2.17
N GLU A 411 9.45 1.57 1.22
CA GLU A 411 10.31 1.79 0.03
C GLU A 411 11.69 2.32 0.41
N GLN A 412 11.77 3.26 1.35
CA GLN A 412 13.04 3.74 1.92
C GLN A 412 13.82 2.60 2.57
N LEU A 413 13.14 1.75 3.35
CA LEU A 413 13.74 0.57 3.97
C LEU A 413 14.29 -0.40 2.91
N GLN A 414 13.49 -0.79 1.92
CA GLN A 414 13.92 -1.67 0.83
C GLN A 414 15.15 -1.12 0.09
N THR A 415 15.18 0.19 -0.18
CA THR A 415 16.31 0.86 -0.82
C THR A 415 17.57 0.81 0.05
N SER A 416 17.45 1.13 1.34
CA SER A 416 18.56 1.08 2.30
C SER A 416 19.12 -0.34 2.46
N VAL A 417 18.27 -1.37 2.53
CA VAL A 417 18.68 -2.77 2.56
C VAL A 417 19.40 -3.17 1.27
N GLY A 418 18.93 -2.69 0.11
CA GLY A 418 19.63 -2.86 -1.17
C GLY A 418 21.06 -2.31 -1.12
N VAL A 419 21.23 -1.06 -0.67
CA VAL A 419 22.55 -0.43 -0.52
C VAL A 419 23.44 -1.21 0.45
N LEU A 420 22.90 -1.67 1.58
CA LEU A 420 23.65 -2.47 2.55
C LEU A 420 24.08 -3.83 1.98
N LEU A 421 23.24 -4.48 1.17
CA LEU A 421 23.59 -5.73 0.51
C LEU A 421 24.72 -5.54 -0.51
N ASP A 422 24.75 -4.41 -1.21
CA ASP A 422 25.85 -4.10 -2.14
C ASP A 422 27.13 -3.70 -1.41
N ALA A 423 27.02 -2.95 -0.30
CA ALA A 423 28.15 -2.68 0.58
C ALA A 423 28.74 -3.96 1.18
N ARG A 424 27.90 -4.92 1.59
CA ARG A 424 28.34 -6.23 2.07
C ARG A 424 29.11 -6.99 0.99
N LYS A 425 28.59 -7.05 -0.25
CA LYS A 425 29.31 -7.70 -1.36
C LYS A 425 30.68 -7.06 -1.60
N ALA A 426 30.76 -5.73 -1.52
CA ALA A 426 32.04 -5.03 -1.65
C ALA A 426 33.00 -5.37 -0.51
N ASN A 427 32.50 -5.45 0.72
CA ASN A 427 33.31 -5.84 1.88
C ASN A 427 33.81 -7.29 1.78
N ASP A 428 32.94 -8.23 1.40
CA ASP A 428 33.30 -9.63 1.20
C ASP A 428 34.39 -9.78 0.10
N LYS A 429 34.35 -8.92 -0.94
CA LYS A 429 35.39 -8.88 -1.97
C LYS A 429 36.73 -8.40 -1.40
N ILE A 430 36.73 -7.30 -0.64
CA ILE A 430 37.94 -6.74 -0.03
C ILE A 430 38.54 -7.73 0.98
N ASP A 431 37.72 -8.39 1.80
CA ASP A 431 38.19 -9.39 2.78
C ASP A 431 38.85 -10.58 2.08
N ASN A 432 38.28 -11.05 0.96
CA ASN A 432 38.89 -12.10 0.15
C ASN A 432 40.22 -11.67 -0.46
N GLU A 433 40.31 -10.44 -0.99
CA GLU A 433 41.57 -9.88 -1.50
C GLU A 433 42.63 -9.77 -0.40
N GLN A 434 42.25 -9.29 0.80
CA GLN A 434 43.15 -9.24 1.96
C GLN A 434 43.63 -10.63 2.38
N ARG A 435 42.76 -11.64 2.34
CA ARG A 435 43.12 -13.02 2.70
C ARG A 435 44.12 -13.61 1.73
N VAL A 436 43.93 -13.37 0.42
CA VAL A 436 44.86 -13.81 -0.63
C VAL A 436 46.22 -13.11 -0.48
N LEU A 437 46.22 -11.79 -0.24
CA LEU A 437 47.46 -11.04 -0.04
C LEU A 437 48.22 -11.51 1.21
N LYS A 438 47.51 -11.78 2.31
CA LYS A 438 48.13 -12.34 3.52
C LYS A 438 48.76 -13.72 3.26
N ALA A 439 48.05 -14.60 2.55
CA ALA A 439 48.57 -15.91 2.19
C ALA A 439 49.82 -15.82 1.27
N GLN A 440 49.84 -14.87 0.33
CA GLN A 440 51.01 -14.62 -0.52
C GLN A 440 52.22 -14.11 0.29
N ILE A 441 51.99 -13.22 1.27
CA ILE A 441 53.06 -12.72 2.15
C ILE A 441 53.60 -13.85 3.05
N GLU A 442 52.74 -14.75 3.53
CA GLU A 442 53.14 -15.89 4.35
C GLU A 442 53.99 -16.88 3.54
N ALA A 443 53.56 -17.23 2.32
CA ALA A 443 54.35 -18.06 1.40
C ALA A 443 55.72 -17.42 1.07
N ALA A 444 55.75 -16.10 0.80
CA ALA A 444 56.99 -15.38 0.52
C ALA A 444 57.95 -15.30 1.72
N LYS A 445 57.45 -15.47 2.95
CA LYS A 445 58.28 -15.56 4.17
C LYS A 445 58.79 -16.97 4.45
N GLU A 446 58.08 -18.00 3.98
CA GLU A 446 58.55 -19.39 4.06
C GLU A 446 59.65 -19.69 3.04
N ASP A 447 59.68 -18.94 1.93
CA ASP A 447 60.70 -19.05 0.87
C ASP A 447 62.00 -18.26 1.15
N THR A 448 62.08 -17.49 2.25
CA THR A 448 63.28 -16.74 2.70
C THR A 448 63.80 -17.26 4.02
#